data_AF-A0AAV7J928-F1
#
_entry.id   AF-A0AAV7J928-F1
#
_cell.length_a   1.000
_cell.length_b   1.000
_cell.length_c   1.000
_cell.angle_alpha   90.00
_cell.angle_beta   90.00
_cell.angle_gamma   90.00
#
_symmetry.space_group_name_H-M   'P 1'
#
loop_
_entity.id
_entity.type
_entity.pdbx_description
1 polymer ?
#
loop_
_entity_poly.entity_id
_entity_poly.type
_entity_poly.pdbx_seq_one_letter_code
_entity_poly.pdbx_strand_id
1 'polypeptide(L)'
;MSSKVLVLFIVLILGLTMAYSDGGCGPNAEWKSCGSACAPTCESPNQLGVCIAVCVSGCFCEEGYLRESDGTCVQESLLTLTYVESFGCEKHEHCSICGHYKESQCYDFVKAPNFIQCISGLRPGCRCDKDFVRNPHSKKCVKKSDCFVSSLRGWRDNIIDSITDKII
;
A
#
# COMPACT_ATOMS: atom_id res chain seq x y z
N MET A 1 41.96 -23.26 -16.35
CA MET A 1 40.68 -22.96 -17.03
C MET A 1 40.96 -22.72 -18.51
N SER A 2 40.29 -23.44 -19.40
CA SER A 2 40.50 -23.30 -20.85
C SER A 2 40.02 -21.94 -21.35
N SER A 3 40.72 -21.34 -22.32
CA SER A 3 40.36 -20.04 -22.93
C SER A 3 38.90 -20.01 -23.43
N LYS A 4 38.39 -21.15 -23.93
CA LYS A 4 36.99 -21.31 -24.35
C LYS A 4 35.99 -21.17 -23.20
N VAL A 5 36.38 -21.60 -21.99
CA VAL A 5 35.55 -21.49 -20.77
C VAL A 5 35.50 -20.03 -20.31
N LEU A 6 36.64 -19.32 -20.37
CA LEU A 6 36.70 -17.89 -20.02
C LEU A 6 35.81 -17.04 -20.95
N VAL A 7 35.84 -17.33 -22.26
CA VAL A 7 35.01 -16.63 -23.25
C VAL A 7 33.52 -16.88 -23.01
N LEU A 8 33.12 -18.12 -22.69
CA LEU A 8 31.72 -18.44 -22.36
C LEU A 8 31.23 -17.69 -21.11
N PHE A 9 32.07 -17.61 -20.07
CA PHE A 9 31.71 -16.82 -18.89
C PHE A 9 31.55 -15.34 -19.23
N ILE A 10 32.47 -14.73 -19.97
CA ILE A 10 32.39 -13.31 -20.35
C ILE A 10 31.13 -13.03 -21.18
N VAL A 11 30.76 -13.90 -22.12
CA VAL A 11 29.53 -13.74 -22.91
C VAL A 11 28.28 -13.87 -22.04
N LEU A 12 28.28 -14.77 -21.05
CA LEU A 12 27.18 -14.88 -20.08
C LEU A 12 27.09 -13.64 -19.18
N ILE A 13 28.22 -13.11 -18.69
CA ILE A 13 28.21 -11.92 -17.82
C ILE A 13 27.76 -10.69 -18.61
N LEU A 14 28.28 -10.50 -19.83
CA LEU A 14 27.87 -9.40 -20.72
C LEU A 14 26.39 -9.54 -21.12
N GLY A 15 25.93 -10.75 -21.45
CA GLY A 15 24.52 -11.03 -21.75
C GLY A 15 23.58 -10.73 -20.57
N LEU A 16 24.00 -11.00 -19.33
CA LEU A 16 23.25 -10.67 -18.12
C LEU A 16 23.18 -9.17 -17.87
N THR A 17 24.20 -8.39 -18.25
CA THR A 17 24.17 -6.93 -18.10
C THR A 17 23.31 -6.21 -19.14
N MET A 18 23.17 -6.76 -20.34
CA MET A 18 22.41 -6.14 -21.44
C MET A 18 20.89 -6.25 -21.27
N ALA A 19 20.43 -7.05 -20.30
CA ALA A 19 19.01 -7.23 -19.97
C ALA A 19 18.55 -6.37 -18.78
N TYR A 20 19.43 -5.57 -18.16
CA TYR A 20 19.05 -4.68 -17.08
C TYR A 20 18.91 -3.24 -17.60
N SER A 21 17.80 -2.99 -18.27
CA SER A 21 17.31 -1.63 -18.47
C SER A 21 15.81 -1.63 -18.24
N ASP A 22 15.40 -1.71 -16.98
CA ASP A 22 14.19 -1.02 -16.61
C ASP A 22 14.53 0.47 -16.62
N GLY A 23 13.82 1.27 -17.39
CA GLY A 23 14.14 2.69 -17.60
C GLY A 23 13.92 3.52 -16.33
N GLY A 24 14.73 3.31 -15.30
CA GLY A 24 14.75 4.06 -14.03
C GLY A 24 13.49 4.01 -13.16
N CYS A 25 12.37 3.53 -13.70
CA CYS A 25 11.06 3.49 -13.05
C CYS A 25 10.67 2.05 -12.70
N GLY A 26 9.79 1.90 -11.72
CA GLY A 26 9.27 0.58 -11.35
C GLY A 26 8.23 0.05 -12.36
N PRO A 27 7.71 -1.17 -12.13
CA PRO A 27 6.70 -1.76 -13.01
C PRO A 27 5.47 -0.87 -13.20
N ASN A 28 4.95 -0.82 -14.44
CA ASN A 28 3.80 0.00 -14.86
C ASN A 28 4.00 1.51 -14.62
N ALA A 29 5.26 1.95 -14.59
CA ALA A 29 5.64 3.34 -14.50
C ALA A 29 6.60 3.70 -15.63
N GLU A 30 6.39 4.87 -16.22
CA GLU A 30 7.19 5.41 -17.29
C GLU A 30 7.88 6.70 -16.85
N TRP A 31 9.12 6.89 -17.30
CA TRP A 31 9.83 8.15 -17.08
C TRP A 31 9.29 9.22 -18.04
N LYS A 32 8.85 10.35 -17.49
CA LYS A 32 8.49 11.54 -18.27
C LYS A 32 9.41 12.70 -17.91
N SER A 33 9.90 13.40 -18.92
CA SER A 33 10.58 14.69 -18.73
C SER A 33 9.63 15.80 -18.29
N CYS A 34 8.33 15.64 -18.53
CA CYS A 34 7.28 16.61 -18.26
C CYS A 34 5.97 15.85 -18.01
N GLY A 35 5.72 15.47 -16.75
CA GLY A 35 4.45 14.90 -16.29
C GLY A 35 3.71 15.85 -15.35
N SER A 36 2.42 15.58 -15.10
CA SER A 36 1.59 16.40 -14.21
C SER A 36 2.13 16.39 -12.78
N ALA A 37 2.29 17.55 -12.15
CA ALA A 37 2.59 17.64 -10.71
C ALA A 37 1.49 17.01 -9.84
N CYS A 38 0.29 16.90 -10.40
CA CYS A 38 -0.84 16.21 -9.80
C CYS A 38 -1.05 14.93 -10.65
N ALA A 39 -0.37 13.86 -10.28
CA ALA A 39 -0.62 12.55 -10.90
C ALA A 39 -1.83 11.89 -10.21
N PRO A 40 -2.67 11.14 -10.94
CA PRO A 40 -3.81 10.46 -10.35
C PRO A 40 -3.33 9.39 -9.35
N THR A 41 -3.99 9.33 -8.20
CA THR A 41 -3.66 8.43 -7.09
C THR A 41 -4.87 7.60 -6.72
N CYS A 42 -4.69 6.54 -5.94
CA CYS A 42 -5.82 5.78 -5.39
C CYS A 42 -6.77 6.65 -4.55
N GLU A 43 -6.27 7.74 -3.96
CA GLU A 43 -7.05 8.70 -3.15
C GLU A 43 -7.79 9.74 -3.99
N SER A 44 -7.25 10.07 -5.17
CA SER A 44 -7.84 11.00 -6.12
C SER A 44 -7.64 10.46 -7.55
N PRO A 45 -8.43 9.44 -7.94
CA PRO A 45 -8.32 8.82 -9.27
C PRO A 45 -8.74 9.82 -10.35
N ASN A 46 -9.85 10.49 -10.11
CA ASN A 46 -10.31 11.62 -10.91
C ASN A 46 -9.86 12.90 -10.22
N GLN A 47 -8.63 13.34 -10.44
CA GLN A 47 -8.17 14.63 -9.93
C GLN A 47 -9.04 15.78 -10.46
N LEU A 48 -10.11 16.07 -9.73
CA LEU A 48 -11.10 17.12 -10.02
C LEU A 48 -10.75 18.44 -9.31
N GLY A 49 -9.57 18.50 -8.67
CA GLY A 49 -9.07 19.67 -7.94
C GLY A 49 -8.30 20.66 -8.82
N VAL A 50 -8.03 21.85 -8.27
CA VAL A 50 -7.16 22.84 -8.90
C VAL A 50 -5.73 22.33 -8.88
N CYS A 51 -5.23 21.88 -10.03
CA CYS A 51 -3.81 21.56 -10.23
C CYS A 51 -3.09 22.75 -10.84
N ILE A 52 -1.92 23.10 -10.30
CA ILE A 52 -1.05 24.08 -10.95
C ILE A 52 -0.49 23.46 -12.24
N ALA A 53 -0.57 24.19 -13.36
CA ALA A 53 -0.09 23.74 -14.67
C ALA A 53 1.45 23.83 -14.78
N VAL A 54 2.15 23.17 -13.86
CA VAL A 54 3.60 23.01 -13.85
C VAL A 54 3.89 21.55 -14.14
N CYS A 55 4.78 21.28 -15.09
CA CYS A 55 5.25 19.93 -15.31
C CYS A 55 6.52 19.62 -14.53
N VAL A 56 6.62 18.38 -14.07
CA VAL A 56 7.75 17.87 -13.30
C VAL A 56 8.31 16.64 -13.99
N SER A 57 9.62 16.47 -13.95
CA SER A 57 10.30 15.28 -14.47
C SER A 57 10.33 14.18 -13.41
N GLY A 58 10.15 12.94 -13.81
CA GLY A 58 10.10 11.81 -12.89
C GLY A 58 9.46 10.55 -13.47
N CYS A 59 9.27 9.56 -12.61
CA CYS A 59 8.48 8.37 -12.91
C CYS A 59 7.00 8.64 -12.64
N PHE A 60 6.16 8.31 -13.62
CA PHE A 60 4.71 8.44 -13.56
C PHE A 60 4.08 7.09 -13.89
N CYS A 61 2.95 6.80 -13.28
CA CYS A 61 2.18 5.61 -13.65
C CYS A 61 1.73 5.71 -15.11
N GLU A 62 1.77 4.58 -15.80
CA GLU A 62 1.22 4.45 -17.16
C GLU A 62 -0.27 4.77 -17.18
N GLU A 63 -0.82 5.03 -18.37
CA GLU A 63 -2.25 5.30 -18.53
C GLU A 63 -3.09 4.12 -18.02
N GLY A 64 -4.15 4.43 -17.25
CA GLY A 64 -4.95 3.41 -16.58
C GLY A 64 -4.28 2.80 -15.34
N TYR A 65 -3.20 3.39 -14.83
CA TYR A 65 -2.59 3.07 -13.53
C TYR A 65 -2.57 4.28 -12.61
N LEU A 66 -2.82 4.05 -11.33
CA LEU A 66 -2.81 5.03 -10.25
C LEU A 66 -1.61 4.82 -9.35
N ARG A 67 -1.08 5.91 -8.79
CA ARG A 67 0.03 5.85 -7.84
C ARG A 67 -0.46 5.57 -6.42
N GLU A 68 0.12 4.55 -5.77
CA GLU A 68 -0.10 4.22 -4.36
C GLU A 68 0.92 4.95 -3.45
N SER A 69 0.68 4.97 -2.13
CA SER A 69 1.48 5.71 -1.15
C SER A 69 2.92 5.20 -1.02
N ASP A 70 3.17 3.94 -1.37
CA ASP A 70 4.51 3.34 -1.42
C ASP A 70 5.26 3.63 -2.74
N GLY A 71 4.61 4.34 -3.67
CA GLY A 71 5.17 4.74 -4.96
C GLY A 71 4.96 3.73 -6.09
N THR A 72 4.24 2.63 -5.85
CA THR A 72 3.89 1.66 -6.89
C THR A 72 2.71 2.13 -7.76
N CYS A 73 2.57 1.53 -8.94
CA CYS A 73 1.52 1.83 -9.90
C CYS A 73 0.54 0.66 -10.02
N VAL A 74 -0.73 0.91 -9.72
CA VAL A 74 -1.80 -0.10 -9.67
C VAL A 74 -2.87 0.19 -10.72
N GLN A 75 -3.38 -0.83 -11.38
CA GLN A 75 -4.32 -0.65 -12.47
C GLN A 75 -5.65 -0.06 -11.95
N GLU A 76 -6.09 1.04 -12.55
CA GLU A 76 -7.31 1.77 -12.20
C GLU A 76 -8.55 0.87 -12.30
N SER A 77 -8.57 -0.07 -13.25
CA SER A 77 -9.64 -1.05 -13.44
C SER A 77 -9.87 -1.96 -12.20
N LEU A 78 -8.84 -2.16 -11.37
CA LEU A 78 -8.95 -2.90 -10.10
C LEU A 78 -9.77 -2.15 -9.04
N LEU A 79 -9.97 -0.85 -9.22
CA LEU A 79 -10.79 0.00 -8.35
C LEU A 79 -12.20 0.22 -8.92
N THR A 80 -12.42 -0.07 -10.20
CA THR A 80 -13.71 0.20 -10.89
C THR A 80 -14.79 -0.86 -10.66
N LEU A 81 -14.48 -1.97 -9.98
CA LEU A 81 -15.50 -2.98 -9.60
C LEU A 81 -16.23 -2.67 -8.28
N THR A 82 -15.80 -1.65 -7.54
CA THR A 82 -16.54 -1.14 -6.39
C THR A 82 -16.53 0.38 -6.46
N TYR A 83 -17.60 0.94 -7.00
CA TYR A 83 -18.10 2.29 -6.80
C TYR A 83 -17.71 2.86 -5.42
N VAL A 84 -16.57 3.57 -5.33
CA VAL A 84 -16.18 4.36 -4.15
C VAL A 84 -16.70 5.78 -4.38
N GLU A 85 -18.01 5.97 -4.26
CA GLU A 85 -18.55 7.34 -4.24
C GLU A 85 -18.50 8.01 -2.85
N SER A 86 -18.03 7.37 -1.77
CA SER A 86 -17.92 8.05 -0.46
C SER A 86 -17.09 7.34 0.63
N PHE A 87 -16.11 6.48 0.32
CA PHE A 87 -15.15 6.04 1.34
C PHE A 87 -13.94 6.98 1.35
N GLY A 88 -14.11 8.14 1.97
CA GLY A 88 -12.96 8.81 2.56
C GLY A 88 -12.41 7.87 3.64
N CYS A 89 -11.13 7.52 3.55
CA CYS A 89 -10.48 6.80 4.63
C CYS A 89 -10.35 7.69 5.87
N GLU A 90 -10.42 7.09 7.06
CA GLU A 90 -10.32 7.86 8.29
C GLU A 90 -8.89 8.39 8.49
N LYS A 91 -8.69 9.21 9.52
CA LYS A 91 -7.36 9.70 9.86
C LYS A 91 -6.41 8.52 10.11
N HIS A 92 -5.23 8.56 9.49
CA HIS A 92 -4.20 7.54 9.53
C HIS A 92 -4.50 6.28 8.70
N GLU A 93 -5.29 6.47 7.64
CA GLU A 93 -5.59 5.47 6.64
C GLU A 93 -5.44 6.03 5.23
N HIS A 94 -5.07 5.15 4.30
CA HIS A 94 -5.09 5.40 2.86
C HIS A 94 -5.89 4.30 2.15
N CYS A 95 -6.31 4.59 0.92
CA CYS A 95 -6.97 3.61 0.07
C CYS A 95 -5.96 2.57 -0.42
N SER A 96 -6.30 1.29 -0.36
CA SER A 96 -5.49 0.20 -0.90
C SER A 96 -6.37 -0.89 -1.50
N ILE A 97 -5.92 -1.51 -2.59
CA ILE A 97 -6.57 -2.70 -3.16
C ILE A 97 -6.58 -3.90 -2.20
N CYS A 98 -5.76 -3.82 -1.16
CA CYS A 98 -5.65 -4.81 -0.10
C CYS A 98 -6.49 -4.47 1.13
N GLY A 99 -7.09 -3.28 1.22
CA GLY A 99 -7.89 -2.82 2.37
C GLY A 99 -7.33 -3.28 3.72
N HIS A 100 -8.18 -3.82 4.59
CA HIS A 100 -7.78 -4.43 5.87
C HIS A 100 -7.29 -5.87 5.78
N TYR A 101 -7.21 -6.46 4.57
CA TYR A 101 -6.87 -7.87 4.41
C TYR A 101 -5.46 -8.18 4.96
N LYS A 102 -5.42 -8.97 6.03
CA LYS A 102 -4.20 -9.37 6.76
C LYS A 102 -3.27 -8.19 7.06
N GLU A 103 -3.83 -7.01 7.31
CA GLU A 103 -3.03 -5.87 7.78
C GLU A 103 -2.58 -6.09 9.22
N SER A 104 -1.54 -5.37 9.65
CA SER A 104 -1.03 -5.44 11.01
C SER A 104 -2.03 -4.86 12.01
N GLN A 105 -2.31 -5.61 13.07
CA GLN A 105 -3.18 -5.18 14.17
C GLN A 105 -2.38 -5.00 15.46
N CYS A 106 -2.97 -4.36 16.46
CA CYS A 106 -2.39 -4.40 17.80
C CYS A 106 -2.26 -5.86 18.27
N TYR A 107 -1.10 -6.21 18.85
CA TYR A 107 -0.77 -7.55 19.37
C TYR A 107 -0.58 -8.66 18.34
N ASP A 108 -1.13 -8.48 17.15
CA ASP A 108 -0.93 -9.39 16.03
C ASP A 108 -0.12 -8.69 14.94
N PHE A 109 1.21 -8.84 15.02
CA PHE A 109 2.13 -8.39 13.98
C PHE A 109 2.08 -9.34 12.77
N VAL A 110 0.88 -9.63 12.27
CA VAL A 110 0.71 -10.27 10.96
C VAL A 110 1.50 -9.40 9.99
N LYS A 111 2.57 -9.97 9.42
CA LYS A 111 3.31 -9.31 8.36
C LYS A 111 2.31 -9.02 7.25
N ALA A 112 2.29 -7.76 6.79
CA ALA A 112 1.55 -7.41 5.59
C ALA A 112 1.83 -8.49 4.52
N PRO A 113 0.78 -9.10 3.94
CA PRO A 113 0.99 -10.11 2.92
C PRO A 113 1.79 -9.52 1.77
N ASN A 114 2.57 -10.35 1.09
CA ASN A 114 3.16 -9.88 -0.16
C ASN A 114 2.05 -9.47 -1.15
N PHE A 115 2.38 -8.59 -2.08
CA PHE A 115 1.43 -8.02 -3.03
C PHE A 115 0.61 -9.10 -3.77
N ILE A 116 1.24 -10.22 -4.13
CA ILE A 116 0.60 -11.37 -4.80
C ILE A 116 -0.52 -11.99 -3.94
N GLN A 117 -0.30 -12.16 -2.64
CA GLN A 117 -1.31 -12.70 -1.72
C GLN A 117 -2.49 -11.74 -1.52
N CYS A 118 -2.24 -10.44 -1.57
CA CYS A 118 -3.31 -9.45 -1.54
C CYS A 118 -4.20 -9.51 -2.79
N ILE A 119 -3.59 -9.56 -3.99
CA ILE A 119 -4.34 -9.60 -5.25
C ILE A 119 -5.25 -10.83 -5.34
N SER A 120 -4.76 -11.99 -4.86
CA SER A 120 -5.55 -13.23 -4.83
C SER A 120 -6.84 -13.12 -4.00
N GLY A 121 -6.95 -12.09 -3.16
CA GLY A 121 -8.11 -11.80 -2.34
C GLY A 121 -8.79 -10.46 -2.62
N LEU A 122 -8.41 -9.72 -3.68
CA LEU A 122 -8.81 -8.34 -4.04
C LEU A 122 -9.90 -7.75 -3.11
N ARG A 123 -9.48 -6.97 -2.12
CA ARG A 123 -10.38 -6.31 -1.15
C ARG A 123 -10.10 -4.81 -1.14
N PRO A 124 -10.58 -4.05 -2.13
CA PRO A 124 -10.47 -2.61 -2.11
C PRO A 124 -11.08 -2.06 -0.82
N GLY A 125 -10.37 -1.14 -0.17
CA GLY A 125 -10.80 -0.54 1.08
C GLY A 125 -9.69 0.32 1.68
N CYS A 126 -9.90 0.75 2.92
CA CYS A 126 -8.89 1.53 3.64
C CYS A 126 -7.85 0.63 4.29
N ARG A 127 -6.62 1.14 4.47
CA ARG A 127 -5.51 0.46 5.12
C ARG A 127 -4.79 1.46 6.02
N CYS A 128 -4.30 1.03 7.18
CA CYS A 128 -3.53 1.93 8.04
C CYS A 128 -2.27 2.43 7.34
N ASP A 129 -1.96 3.71 7.54
CA ASP A 129 -0.71 4.31 7.10
C ASP A 129 0.52 3.63 7.71
N LYS A 130 1.67 3.88 7.09
CA LYS A 130 2.96 3.46 7.64
C LYS A 130 3.09 3.91 9.10
N ASP A 131 3.58 3.01 9.95
CA ASP A 131 3.76 3.16 11.41
C ASP A 131 2.48 3.17 12.25
N PHE A 132 1.31 3.03 11.63
CA PHE A 132 0.04 2.81 12.29
C PHE A 132 -0.38 1.35 12.21
N VAL A 133 -1.13 0.89 13.21
CA VAL A 133 -1.71 -0.45 13.26
C VAL A 133 -3.17 -0.35 13.66
N ARG A 134 -4.01 -1.27 13.15
CA ARG A 134 -5.43 -1.22 13.46
C ARG A 134 -5.67 -1.71 14.88
N ASN A 135 -6.39 -0.91 15.66
CA ASN A 135 -6.94 -1.36 16.92
C ASN A 135 -8.17 -2.26 16.64
N PRO A 136 -8.17 -3.53 17.06
CA PRO A 136 -9.27 -4.45 16.76
C PRO A 136 -10.60 -4.07 17.40
N HIS A 137 -10.60 -3.26 18.47
CA HIS A 137 -11.80 -2.83 19.20
C HIS A 137 -12.38 -1.54 18.61
N SER A 138 -11.59 -0.46 18.57
CA SER A 138 -12.07 0.84 18.08
C SER A 138 -12.17 0.93 16.57
N LYS A 139 -11.56 -0.04 15.86
CA LYS A 139 -11.36 -0.04 14.40
C LYS A 139 -10.53 1.12 13.88
N LYS A 140 -9.94 1.95 14.74
CA LYS A 140 -9.09 3.09 14.34
C LYS A 140 -7.63 2.68 14.19
N CYS A 141 -6.94 3.32 13.26
CA CYS A 141 -5.49 3.23 13.15
C CYS A 141 -4.83 4.08 14.24
N VAL A 142 -4.03 3.41 15.08
CA VAL A 142 -3.30 4.03 16.19
C VAL A 142 -1.81 3.77 16.02
N LYS A 143 -0.96 4.60 16.64
CA LYS A 143 0.48 4.32 16.63
C LYS A 143 0.75 3.02 17.35
N LYS A 144 1.76 2.29 16.91
CA LYS A 144 2.18 1.03 17.53
C LYS A 144 2.47 1.17 19.05
N SER A 145 3.01 2.31 19.47
CA SER A 145 3.26 2.65 20.88
C SER A 145 1.98 2.73 21.72
N ASP A 146 0.86 3.08 21.08
CA ASP A 146 -0.40 3.38 21.76
C ASP A 146 -1.27 2.13 21.92
N CYS A 147 -0.86 1.01 21.32
CA CYS A 147 -1.57 -0.27 21.45
C CYS A 147 -1.75 -0.67 22.92
N PHE A 148 -0.81 -0.35 23.81
CA PHE A 148 -0.83 -0.69 25.24
C PHE A 148 -2.04 -0.10 25.99
N VAL A 149 -2.61 1.02 25.51
CA VAL A 149 -3.82 1.65 26.09
C VAL A 149 -5.09 0.86 25.76
N SER A 150 -5.07 0.09 24.67
CA SER A 150 -6.22 -0.69 24.19
C SER A 150 -6.37 -2.09 24.79
N SER A 151 -5.32 -2.70 25.36
CA SER A 151 -5.48 -3.97 26.11
C SER A 151 -6.03 -3.74 27.52
N LEU A 152 -5.70 -2.62 28.17
CA LEU A 152 -6.22 -2.31 29.51
C LEU A 152 -7.71 -2.01 29.50
N ARG A 153 -8.27 -1.41 28.43
CA ARG A 153 -9.72 -1.32 28.25
C ARG A 153 -10.33 -2.68 27.88
N GLY A 154 -9.72 -3.45 26.99
CA GLY A 154 -10.19 -4.80 26.65
C GLY A 154 -10.16 -5.80 27.82
N TRP A 155 -9.28 -5.64 28.81
CA TRP A 155 -9.30 -6.41 30.06
C TRP A 155 -10.23 -5.83 31.12
N ARG A 156 -10.38 -4.51 31.17
CA ARG A 156 -11.29 -3.85 32.09
C ARG A 156 -12.75 -4.08 31.68
N ASP A 157 -13.06 -4.19 30.41
CA ASP A 157 -14.41 -4.47 29.92
C ASP A 157 -14.77 -5.96 30.12
N ASN A 158 -13.80 -6.89 30.03
CA ASN A 158 -14.04 -8.31 30.32
C ASN A 158 -14.12 -8.66 31.83
N ILE A 159 -13.56 -7.83 32.72
CA ILE A 159 -13.64 -8.03 34.17
C ILE A 159 -14.76 -7.19 34.80
N ILE A 160 -15.01 -5.96 34.33
CA ILE A 160 -16.06 -5.12 34.90
C ILE A 160 -17.44 -5.61 34.47
N ASP A 161 -17.68 -5.94 33.19
CA ASP A 161 -19.01 -6.41 32.75
C ASP A 161 -19.40 -7.78 33.37
N SER A 162 -18.44 -8.59 33.82
CA SER A 162 -18.73 -9.86 34.52
C SER A 162 -18.99 -9.69 36.02
N ILE A 163 -18.55 -8.58 36.63
CA ILE A 163 -18.68 -8.32 38.07
C ILE A 163 -19.87 -7.39 38.35
N THR A 164 -20.19 -6.44 37.48
CA THR A 164 -21.32 -5.51 37.70
C THR A 164 -22.70 -6.13 37.49
N ASP A 165 -22.82 -7.25 36.75
CA ASP A 165 -24.09 -7.99 36.60
C ASP A 165 -24.36 -9.02 37.72
N LYS A 166 -23.49 -9.11 38.74
CA LYS A 166 -23.65 -10.04 39.89
C LYS A 166 -23.71 -9.37 41.26
N ILE A 167 -23.70 -8.03 41.33
CA ILE A 167 -23.73 -7.28 42.61
C ILE A 167 -24.89 -6.25 42.63
N ILE A 168 -25.94 -6.43 41.82
CA ILE A 168 -27.22 -5.75 42.00
C ILE A 168 -28.34 -6.78 42.03
#